data_AF-A0A956L6N1-F1
#
_entry.id   AF-A0A956L6N1-F1
#
_cell.length_a   1.000
_cell.length_b   1.000
_cell.length_c   1.000
_cell.angle_alpha   90.00
_cell.angle_beta   90.00
_cell.angle_gamma   90.00
#
_symmetry.space_group_name_H-M   'P 1'
#
loop_
_entity.id
_entity.type
_entity.pdbx_description
1 polymer ?
#
loop_
_entity_poly.entity_id
_entity_poly.type
_entity_poly.pdbx_seq_one_letter_code
_entity_poly.pdbx_strand_id
1 'polypeptide(L)'
;MRWRGVLLGSCVVSVGCFDPPLDPLDPSTTGGPTSGSTTDALPPVTTSGVTVPTSAEDSTEAPLDCLEDADCSGLDDACVVGTCEGGTCTARDRPDGTACDDQAWCTENDACMGGQCTGQARECETTDLCRVGACNERTDSCEQAPDPAQDGDPCDDGDPCTDDGTCGNGECQPGPDACALQTNECRLATCGERGCEFTNLNESLPCDQTNPCAQSTCQAGTCTLVGAINENGACDDGLWCTYFELCIAGVCTPGPQTPCPGDQGCGAWTCDDALDACVVAPANEGAGCDDGISCTGGTQCQMGECTGGVEPLTVFEEHFADNAQGWTLGPEWEIGPAQQTPCNQEQNCFEGVSAYPGGDPDLDHTLTDDNGLAGAVIGGIVGNNVHPHFYLESPPFDGNVAGALVLSFYRWLDSDYTPYMENRVEVFDGVAWQLLWASGPAPPIVDAPWSMSGSPAMGWSYQEFDVTAYKNAQMRVRFGYNVGQSGVYPAPGWSVDDVRVAATGCPDDP
;
A
#
# COMPACT_ATOMS: atom_id res chain seq x y z
N MET A 1 -11.97 -16.82 -35.45
CA MET A 1 -11.43 -17.92 -36.30
C MET A 1 -9.93 -18.09 -36.02
N ARG A 2 -9.38 -19.30 -36.25
CA ARG A 2 -7.95 -19.67 -36.10
C ARG A 2 -7.38 -19.56 -34.67
N TRP A 3 -7.47 -20.67 -33.95
CA TRP A 3 -6.58 -21.01 -32.84
C TRP A 3 -5.11 -21.17 -33.30
N ARG A 4 -4.18 -20.90 -32.38
CA ARG A 4 -2.88 -21.56 -32.25
C ARG A 4 -2.61 -21.70 -30.76
N GLY A 5 -2.19 -22.87 -30.30
CA GLY A 5 -1.99 -23.12 -28.86
C GLY A 5 -0.77 -23.97 -28.55
N VAL A 6 -0.57 -24.18 -27.26
CA VAL A 6 0.32 -25.16 -26.61
C VAL A 6 1.82 -24.98 -26.83
N LEU A 7 2.53 -24.67 -25.74
CA LEU A 7 3.64 -25.52 -25.27
C LEU A 7 3.93 -25.25 -23.78
N LEU A 8 3.42 -26.11 -22.90
CA LEU A 8 3.81 -26.18 -21.49
C LEU A 8 5.16 -26.89 -21.37
N GLY A 9 6.17 -26.20 -20.84
CA GLY A 9 7.51 -26.74 -20.62
C GLY A 9 7.74 -27.18 -19.17
N SER A 10 7.38 -28.43 -18.84
CA SER A 10 7.73 -29.01 -17.53
C SER A 10 9.19 -29.50 -17.51
N CYS A 11 9.94 -29.14 -16.47
CA CYS A 11 11.22 -29.76 -16.12
C CYS A 11 11.21 -30.13 -14.62
N VAL A 12 11.35 -31.43 -14.31
CA VAL A 12 11.34 -31.98 -12.96
C VAL A 12 12.39 -33.10 -12.87
N VAL A 13 12.87 -33.42 -11.65
CA VAL A 13 13.86 -34.46 -11.30
C VAL A 13 15.32 -34.01 -11.58
N SER A 14 16.04 -33.40 -10.61
CA SER A 14 16.77 -33.99 -9.45
C SER A 14 18.08 -34.71 -9.86
N VAL A 15 19.15 -34.87 -9.05
CA VAL A 15 19.41 -34.79 -7.58
C VAL A 15 20.84 -34.19 -7.40
N GLY A 16 21.25 -33.47 -6.34
CA GLY A 16 20.58 -32.95 -5.13
C GLY A 16 21.55 -32.81 -3.93
N CYS A 17 21.11 -32.14 -2.85
CA CYS A 17 21.65 -32.13 -1.47
C CYS A 17 23.11 -31.63 -1.25
N PHE A 18 23.36 -30.56 -0.46
CA PHE A 18 23.17 -30.53 1.00
C PHE A 18 23.12 -29.08 1.57
N ASP A 19 22.59 -28.96 2.79
CA ASP A 19 22.35 -27.72 3.59
C ASP A 19 23.01 -27.85 5.00
N PRO A 20 23.13 -26.80 5.85
CA PRO A 20 23.04 -25.35 5.61
C PRO A 20 24.27 -24.60 6.24
N PRO A 21 24.22 -23.56 7.12
CA PRO A 21 25.13 -22.40 6.98
C PRO A 21 26.13 -22.15 8.14
N LEU A 22 27.21 -21.41 7.88
CA LEU A 22 28.01 -20.72 8.92
C LEU A 22 28.60 -19.38 8.42
N ASP A 23 28.95 -18.55 9.40
CA ASP A 23 29.24 -17.11 9.40
C ASP A 23 30.63 -16.70 8.80
N PRO A 24 31.05 -15.40 8.82
CA PRO A 24 31.99 -14.85 7.82
C PRO A 24 33.47 -15.01 8.16
N LEU A 25 34.34 -14.69 7.19
CA LEU A 25 35.80 -14.70 7.32
C LEU A 25 36.44 -13.37 6.90
N ASP A 26 36.84 -12.57 7.89
CA ASP A 26 38.16 -11.92 7.86
C ASP A 26 39.24 -13.00 7.96
N PRO A 27 40.36 -12.87 7.23
CA PRO A 27 41.61 -12.99 7.97
C PRO A 27 42.77 -12.11 7.44
N SER A 28 43.29 -11.21 8.28
CA SER A 28 44.74 -10.96 8.32
C SER A 28 45.30 -10.39 9.64
N THR A 29 45.58 -11.28 10.61
CA THR A 29 46.59 -11.03 11.66
C THR A 29 47.55 -12.22 11.79
N THR A 30 48.86 -11.95 11.93
CA THR A 30 49.88 -12.98 12.21
C THR A 30 50.99 -12.43 13.12
N GLY A 31 51.36 -13.19 14.17
CA GLY A 31 52.64 -13.04 14.89
C GLY A 31 53.78 -13.70 14.08
N GLY A 32 55.08 -13.43 14.31
CA GLY A 32 55.83 -13.68 15.56
C GLY A 32 56.32 -15.14 15.64
N PRO A 33 57.17 -15.58 16.61
CA PRO A 33 58.12 -14.87 17.48
C PRO A 33 59.50 -15.60 17.53
N THR A 34 60.19 -15.63 18.70
CA THR A 34 61.45 -16.39 19.04
C THR A 34 62.77 -15.82 18.49
N SER A 35 63.97 -16.00 19.08
CA SER A 35 64.47 -16.31 20.46
C SER A 35 66.00 -16.00 20.46
N GLY A 36 66.79 -15.91 21.55
CA GLY A 36 66.58 -15.94 23.00
C GLY A 36 67.93 -16.19 23.73
N SER A 37 68.11 -15.66 24.96
CA SER A 37 69.17 -15.97 25.96
C SER A 37 70.68 -15.86 25.58
N THR A 38 71.44 -15.04 26.32
CA THR A 38 72.54 -15.54 27.19
C THR A 38 73.15 -14.47 28.13
N THR A 39 73.95 -14.96 29.08
CA THR A 39 74.49 -14.37 30.32
C THR A 39 75.66 -13.37 30.19
N ASP A 40 75.83 -12.60 31.28
CA ASP A 40 77.08 -12.39 32.07
C ASP A 40 77.89 -11.06 32.06
N ALA A 41 78.41 -10.80 33.28
CA ALA A 41 79.66 -10.09 33.66
C ALA A 41 79.86 -8.55 33.51
N LEU A 42 80.02 -7.90 34.68
CA LEU A 42 80.93 -6.76 34.97
C LEU A 42 82.42 -7.20 34.81
N PRO A 43 83.47 -6.34 34.79
CA PRO A 43 83.61 -4.94 35.30
C PRO A 43 84.25 -4.03 34.18
N PRO A 44 85.08 -2.96 34.37
CA PRO A 44 85.70 -2.33 35.55
C PRO A 44 85.58 -0.78 35.62
N VAL A 45 86.62 -0.09 36.13
CA VAL A 45 86.67 1.32 36.58
C VAL A 45 88.03 1.93 36.24
N THR A 46 88.11 3.23 35.88
CA THR A 46 89.24 4.13 36.20
C THR A 46 88.91 5.64 36.02
N THR A 47 89.15 6.46 37.06
CA THR A 47 89.70 7.86 37.09
C THR A 47 89.24 8.93 36.06
N SER A 48 89.01 10.22 36.34
CA SER A 48 89.17 11.15 37.50
C SER A 48 88.29 12.40 37.22
N GLY A 49 88.01 13.36 38.11
CA GLY A 49 88.30 13.51 39.54
C GLY A 49 87.91 14.91 40.07
N VAL A 50 87.70 14.99 41.38
CA VAL A 50 88.07 16.09 42.32
C VAL A 50 88.04 17.56 41.83
N THR A 51 87.07 18.33 42.36
CA THR A 51 87.32 19.51 43.23
C THR A 51 86.11 19.78 44.13
N VAL A 52 86.35 20.38 45.30
CA VAL A 52 85.35 20.76 46.31
C VAL A 52 85.75 22.11 46.92
N PRO A 53 84.79 23.00 47.24
CA PRO A 53 84.89 23.90 48.39
C PRO A 53 83.82 23.57 49.45
N THR A 54 84.10 23.87 50.71
CA THR A 54 83.23 23.54 51.88
C THR A 54 82.94 24.77 52.73
N SER A 55 81.74 24.84 53.30
CA SER A 55 81.41 25.55 54.54
C SER A 55 80.09 25.03 55.13
N ALA A 56 80.07 24.73 56.43
CA ALA A 56 78.86 24.49 57.24
C ALA A 56 78.29 25.87 57.71
N GLU A 57 77.39 26.08 58.68
CA GLU A 57 76.95 25.45 59.96
C GLU A 57 75.48 25.96 60.22
N ASP A 58 74.59 25.47 61.08
CA ASP A 58 74.34 24.24 61.87
C ASP A 58 72.93 24.41 62.56
N SER A 59 72.44 23.41 63.33
CA SER A 59 71.36 23.48 64.36
C SER A 59 69.88 23.36 63.95
N THR A 60 69.00 23.18 64.95
CA THR A 60 67.73 22.44 64.82
C THR A 60 66.52 23.04 65.54
N GLU A 61 65.46 23.32 64.79
CA GLU A 61 64.06 23.04 65.18
C GLU A 61 63.38 22.34 63.98
N ALA A 62 62.14 21.84 64.14
CA ALA A 62 61.37 21.44 62.96
C ALA A 62 60.99 22.74 62.23
N PRO A 63 61.38 22.94 60.96
CA PRO A 63 61.13 24.21 60.29
C PRO A 63 59.62 24.42 60.17
N LEU A 64 59.17 25.60 60.59
CA LEU A 64 57.90 26.14 60.11
C LEU A 64 58.15 26.55 58.66
N ASP A 65 57.24 26.20 57.75
CA ASP A 65 57.41 26.52 56.32
C ASP A 65 57.25 28.03 56.06
N CYS A 66 56.66 28.76 57.03
CA CYS A 66 56.49 30.21 57.01
C CYS A 66 56.39 30.81 58.43
N LEU A 67 56.64 32.12 58.53
CA LEU A 67 56.37 32.96 59.70
C LEU A 67 55.43 34.13 59.36
N GLU A 68 55.42 34.60 58.11
CA GLU A 68 54.46 35.56 57.57
C GLU A 68 54.01 35.18 56.15
N ASP A 69 52.89 35.75 55.65
CA ASP A 69 52.34 35.42 54.33
C ASP A 69 53.36 35.59 53.18
N ALA A 70 54.31 36.52 53.32
CA ALA A 70 55.36 36.77 52.33
C ALA A 70 56.33 35.58 52.13
N ASP A 71 56.53 34.74 53.16
CA ASP A 71 57.31 33.50 53.05
C ASP A 71 56.61 32.49 52.11
N CYS A 72 55.27 32.57 52.02
CA CYS A 72 54.44 31.71 51.19
C CYS A 72 54.29 32.16 49.73
N SER A 73 55.01 33.21 49.31
CA SER A 73 54.97 33.72 47.92
C SER A 73 55.40 32.70 46.85
N GLY A 74 55.97 31.56 47.23
CA GLY A 74 56.15 30.40 46.35
C GLY A 74 54.85 29.67 45.95
N LEU A 75 53.71 30.06 46.54
CA LEU A 75 52.35 29.63 46.16
C LEU A 75 51.54 30.76 45.50
N ASP A 76 52.14 31.93 45.22
CA ASP A 76 51.46 33.01 44.51
C ASP A 76 51.38 32.70 43.00
N ASP A 77 50.19 32.83 42.42
CA ASP A 77 50.00 32.95 40.97
C ASP A 77 49.02 34.09 40.64
N ALA A 78 48.53 34.14 39.40
CA ALA A 78 47.61 35.18 38.95
C ALA A 78 46.26 35.20 39.70
N CYS A 79 45.80 34.04 40.20
CA CYS A 79 44.51 33.85 40.85
C CYS A 79 44.55 33.13 42.22
N VAL A 80 45.73 32.71 42.66
CA VAL A 80 46.02 32.20 44.00
C VAL A 80 46.98 33.16 44.71
N VAL A 81 46.87 33.25 46.05
CA VAL A 81 47.84 33.89 46.93
C VAL A 81 48.26 32.91 48.03
N GLY A 82 49.56 32.86 48.33
CA GLY A 82 50.12 32.12 49.45
C GLY A 82 49.80 32.82 50.77
N THR A 83 49.34 32.04 51.75
CA THR A 83 49.00 32.52 53.10
C THR A 83 49.61 31.61 54.16
N CYS A 84 50.05 32.17 55.29
CA CYS A 84 50.73 31.43 56.35
C CYS A 84 49.76 31.02 57.46
N GLU A 85 48.95 29.97 57.23
CA GLU A 85 48.03 29.47 58.25
C GLU A 85 48.72 28.48 59.20
N GLY A 86 49.03 28.95 60.41
CA GLY A 86 49.53 28.11 61.50
C GLY A 86 51.00 27.70 61.40
N GLY A 87 51.79 28.33 60.53
CA GLY A 87 53.19 27.98 60.26
C GLY A 87 53.38 27.01 59.08
N THR A 88 52.33 26.79 58.29
CA THR A 88 52.36 26.07 57.01
C THR A 88 51.76 26.94 55.92
N CYS A 89 52.32 26.90 54.72
CA CYS A 89 51.80 27.67 53.60
C CYS A 89 50.56 27.02 52.98
N THR A 90 49.48 27.80 52.89
CA THR A 90 48.21 27.44 52.27
C THR A 90 47.93 28.32 51.05
N ALA A 91 47.63 27.67 49.93
CA ALA A 91 47.10 28.33 48.74
C ALA A 91 45.67 28.82 49.02
N ARG A 92 45.37 30.06 48.64
CA ARG A 92 44.04 30.67 48.78
C ARG A 92 43.66 31.45 47.53
N ASP A 93 42.47 31.20 47.02
CA ASP A 93 41.93 31.89 45.86
C ASP A 93 41.79 33.41 46.08
N ARG A 94 42.16 34.19 45.07
CA ARG A 94 41.80 35.61 44.96
C ARG A 94 40.29 35.73 44.71
N PRO A 95 39.65 36.86 45.08
CA PRO A 95 38.22 37.05 44.87
C PRO A 95 37.83 36.91 43.39
N ASP A 96 36.68 36.27 43.12
CA ASP A 96 36.14 36.16 41.77
C ASP A 96 35.98 37.55 41.12
N GLY A 97 36.34 37.68 39.84
CA GLY A 97 36.38 38.97 39.14
C GLY A 97 37.66 39.79 39.38
N THR A 98 38.67 39.26 40.10
CA THR A 98 40.01 39.86 40.12
C THR A 98 40.65 39.72 38.75
N ALA A 99 41.05 40.83 38.12
CA ALA A 99 41.70 40.80 36.80
C ALA A 99 43.03 40.03 36.85
N CYS A 100 43.25 39.20 35.83
CA CYS A 100 44.43 38.36 35.67
C CYS A 100 44.88 38.34 34.20
N ASP A 101 45.70 37.37 33.83
CA ASP A 101 46.21 37.12 32.48
C ASP A 101 46.44 35.60 32.41
N ASP A 102 45.65 34.87 31.62
CA ASP A 102 45.79 33.40 31.49
C ASP A 102 46.83 32.98 30.45
N GLN A 103 47.51 33.96 29.84
CA GLN A 103 48.53 33.83 28.79
C GLN A 103 48.06 33.16 27.50
N ALA A 104 46.74 32.96 27.32
CA ALA A 104 46.19 32.58 26.03
C ALA A 104 45.90 33.83 25.18
N TRP A 105 46.17 33.77 23.88
CA TRP A 105 45.84 34.83 22.95
C TRP A 105 44.34 34.82 22.61
N CYS A 106 43.67 33.68 22.70
CA CYS A 106 42.25 33.53 22.34
C CYS A 106 41.26 33.93 23.44
N THR A 107 41.74 34.48 24.53
CA THR A 107 40.96 35.03 25.64
C THR A 107 40.99 36.56 25.66
N GLU A 108 39.93 37.16 26.20
CA GLU A 108 39.85 38.58 26.52
C GLU A 108 39.19 38.81 27.89
N ASN A 109 39.62 39.88 28.56
CA ASN A 109 39.06 40.36 29.83
C ASN A 109 39.20 39.37 31.01
N ASP A 110 40.32 38.65 31.03
CA ASP A 110 40.59 37.54 31.96
C ASP A 110 40.42 37.92 33.42
N ALA A 111 39.67 37.09 34.12
CA ALA A 111 39.39 37.26 35.54
C ALA A 111 39.45 35.94 36.28
N CYS A 112 39.81 36.02 37.56
CA CYS A 112 39.80 34.89 38.46
C CYS A 112 38.37 34.39 38.68
N MET A 113 38.20 33.07 38.57
CA MET A 113 36.96 32.35 38.84
C MET A 113 37.32 31.05 39.56
N GLY A 114 37.01 30.95 40.85
CA GLY A 114 37.30 29.75 41.66
C GLY A 114 38.78 29.35 41.69
N GLY A 115 39.67 30.34 41.85
CA GLY A 115 41.13 30.14 41.93
C GLY A 115 41.85 29.99 40.58
N GLN A 116 41.13 29.86 39.46
CA GLN A 116 41.72 29.80 38.11
C GLN A 116 41.53 31.13 37.37
N CYS A 117 42.50 31.51 36.52
CA CYS A 117 42.31 32.62 35.59
C CYS A 117 41.57 32.13 34.33
N THR A 118 40.56 32.86 33.89
CA THR A 118 39.78 32.54 32.68
C THR A 118 39.27 33.81 31.99
N GLY A 119 39.55 33.97 30.69
CA GLY A 119 38.92 35.00 29.84
C GLY A 119 37.62 34.58 29.15
N GLN A 120 37.00 35.55 28.49
CA GLN A 120 35.96 35.34 27.48
C GLN A 120 36.62 34.98 26.14
N ALA A 121 36.00 34.12 25.33
CA ALA A 121 36.55 33.78 24.02
C ALA A 121 36.59 35.01 23.10
N ARG A 122 37.75 35.26 22.46
CA ARG A 122 37.95 36.36 21.51
C ARG A 122 37.02 36.21 20.30
N GLU A 123 36.22 37.24 20.02
CA GLU A 123 35.38 37.28 18.82
C GLU A 123 36.23 37.47 17.56
N CYS A 124 36.01 36.62 16.55
CA CYS A 124 36.68 36.67 15.25
C CYS A 124 35.65 36.88 14.13
N GLU A 125 35.97 37.71 13.14
CA GLU A 125 35.05 38.12 12.07
C GLU A 125 34.76 36.96 11.09
N THR A 126 33.48 36.69 10.80
CA THR A 126 33.01 35.69 9.81
C THR A 126 32.94 36.31 8.41
N THR A 127 33.55 35.72 7.38
CA THR A 127 33.59 36.32 6.02
C THR A 127 32.62 35.74 5.01
N ASP A 128 32.11 34.52 5.20
CA ASP A 128 31.20 33.82 4.29
C ASP A 128 30.28 32.87 5.08
N LEU A 129 29.24 32.33 4.44
CA LEU A 129 28.18 31.58 5.12
C LEU A 129 28.62 30.19 5.63
N CYS A 130 29.64 29.59 5.01
CA CYS A 130 30.09 28.24 5.37
C CYS A 130 31.26 28.26 6.37
N ARG A 131 31.83 29.44 6.68
CA ARG A 131 33.00 29.58 7.56
C ARG A 131 32.74 30.51 8.73
N VAL A 132 33.21 30.06 9.89
CA VAL A 132 33.22 30.84 11.11
C VAL A 132 34.64 31.34 11.41
N GLY A 133 34.73 32.59 11.86
CA GLY A 133 35.96 33.14 12.40
C GLY A 133 36.30 32.40 13.69
N ALA A 134 37.38 31.63 13.67
CA ALA A 134 37.86 30.85 14.80
C ALA A 134 39.20 31.39 15.28
N CYS A 135 39.41 31.39 16.60
CA CYS A 135 40.66 31.84 17.17
C CYS A 135 41.67 30.68 17.27
N ASN A 136 42.92 30.89 16.83
CA ASN A 136 43.98 29.88 16.84
C ASN A 136 45.13 30.26 17.79
N GLU A 137 45.13 29.63 18.96
CA GLU A 137 46.08 29.77 20.07
C GLU A 137 47.54 29.36 19.74
N ARG A 138 47.80 28.85 18.54
CA ARG A 138 49.14 28.43 18.08
C ARG A 138 49.76 29.42 17.09
N THR A 139 48.98 30.39 16.61
CA THR A 139 49.37 31.40 15.62
C THR A 139 49.11 32.83 16.07
N ASP A 140 48.58 33.01 17.29
CA ASP A 140 48.19 34.30 17.88
C ASP A 140 47.29 35.12 16.93
N SER A 141 46.33 34.44 16.28
CA SER A 141 45.49 35.05 15.24
C SER A 141 44.09 34.45 15.10
N CYS A 142 43.15 35.26 14.58
CA CYS A 142 41.88 34.78 14.03
C CYS A 142 42.09 34.19 12.63
N GLU A 143 41.53 33.00 12.39
CA GLU A 143 41.59 32.25 11.13
C GLU A 143 40.16 31.82 10.73
N GLN A 144 39.86 31.67 9.44
CA GLN A 144 38.56 31.11 9.01
C GLN A 144 38.59 29.59 9.12
N ALA A 145 37.69 29.03 9.91
CA ALA A 145 37.45 27.59 10.01
C ALA A 145 36.13 27.20 9.35
N PRO A 146 35.95 25.93 8.94
CA PRO A 146 34.62 25.39 8.63
C PRO A 146 33.64 25.63 9.77
N ASP A 147 32.37 25.91 9.45
CA ASP A 147 31.27 25.93 10.43
C ASP A 147 30.33 24.71 10.26
N PRO A 148 30.48 23.65 11.07
CA PRO A 148 29.61 22.48 11.01
C PRO A 148 28.17 22.74 11.49
N ALA A 149 27.86 23.92 12.05
CA ALA A 149 26.48 24.29 12.34
C ALA A 149 25.71 24.66 11.06
N GLN A 150 26.43 25.06 10.01
CA GLN A 150 25.90 25.48 8.71
C GLN A 150 26.02 24.39 7.63
N ASP A 151 26.63 23.23 7.91
CA ASP A 151 26.71 22.13 6.95
C ASP A 151 25.29 21.67 6.51
N GLY A 152 24.98 21.83 5.23
CA GLY A 152 23.66 21.57 4.64
C GLY A 152 22.76 22.80 4.42
N ASP A 153 23.09 23.98 4.94
CA ASP A 153 22.39 25.23 4.60
C ASP A 153 22.70 25.66 3.15
N PRO A 154 21.75 26.32 2.46
CA PRO A 154 21.90 26.74 1.07
C PRO A 154 22.89 27.91 0.92
N CYS A 155 23.71 27.89 -0.12
CA CYS A 155 24.74 28.89 -0.39
C CYS A 155 24.95 29.14 -1.89
N ASP A 156 25.43 30.34 -2.24
CA ASP A 156 25.89 30.71 -3.58
C ASP A 156 27.40 30.39 -3.70
N ASP A 157 27.79 29.53 -4.65
CA ASP A 157 29.20 29.19 -4.90
C ASP A 157 29.89 30.15 -5.89
N GLY A 158 29.10 31.02 -6.53
CA GLY A 158 29.54 32.00 -7.51
C GLY A 158 29.73 31.47 -8.94
N ASP A 159 29.40 30.20 -9.24
CA ASP A 159 29.42 29.68 -10.61
C ASP A 159 28.05 29.91 -11.30
N PRO A 160 27.99 30.71 -12.38
CA PRO A 160 26.74 31.04 -13.08
C PRO A 160 26.14 29.86 -13.88
N CYS A 161 26.67 28.65 -13.74
CA CYS A 161 26.19 27.42 -14.36
C CYS A 161 25.52 26.43 -13.38
N THR A 162 25.54 26.71 -12.07
CA THR A 162 24.90 25.89 -11.03
C THR A 162 23.76 26.64 -10.35
N ASP A 163 22.77 25.89 -9.86
CA ASP A 163 21.77 26.40 -8.91
C ASP A 163 22.39 26.50 -7.49
N ASP A 164 21.70 27.12 -6.54
CA ASP A 164 22.16 27.27 -5.14
C ASP A 164 22.72 25.93 -4.58
N GLY A 165 23.97 25.99 -4.11
CA GLY A 165 24.70 24.88 -3.51
C GLY A 165 24.36 24.67 -2.04
N THR A 166 25.14 23.82 -1.36
CA THR A 166 25.02 23.61 0.09
C THR A 166 26.38 23.67 0.78
N CYS A 167 26.45 24.26 1.97
CA CYS A 167 27.69 24.30 2.74
C CYS A 167 28.13 22.88 3.13
N GLY A 168 29.41 22.58 2.93
CA GLY A 168 29.99 21.30 3.31
C GLY A 168 31.48 21.43 3.63
N ASN A 169 31.90 21.08 4.85
CA ASN A 169 33.30 21.15 5.31
C ASN A 169 33.92 22.55 5.19
N GLY A 170 33.12 23.62 5.25
CA GLY A 170 33.60 24.99 5.13
C GLY A 170 33.72 25.54 3.71
N GLU A 171 33.20 24.84 2.70
CA GLU A 171 33.12 25.33 1.33
C GLU A 171 31.71 25.11 0.80
N CYS A 172 31.18 26.08 0.04
CA CYS A 172 29.92 25.88 -0.67
C CYS A 172 30.15 24.79 -1.73
N GLN A 173 29.44 23.67 -1.60
CA GLN A 173 29.49 22.59 -2.58
C GLN A 173 28.53 22.94 -3.73
N PRO A 174 28.98 22.91 -5.00
CA PRO A 174 28.16 23.31 -6.14
C PRO A 174 26.81 22.59 -6.20
N GLY A 175 25.76 23.33 -6.52
CA GLY A 175 24.41 22.80 -6.69
C GLY A 175 24.23 21.99 -7.99
N PRO A 176 22.97 21.64 -8.32
CA PRO A 176 22.63 21.05 -9.61
C PRO A 176 23.08 21.89 -10.81
N ASP A 177 23.37 21.23 -11.93
CA ASP A 177 23.68 21.89 -13.21
C ASP A 177 22.43 22.63 -13.75
N ALA A 178 22.42 23.95 -13.58
CA ALA A 178 21.33 24.83 -13.99
C ALA A 178 21.18 24.90 -15.53
N CYS A 179 22.20 24.49 -16.28
CA CYS A 179 22.14 24.35 -17.73
C CYS A 179 21.53 23.00 -18.14
N ALA A 180 21.71 21.92 -17.38
CA ALA A 180 21.11 20.61 -17.67
C ALA A 180 19.58 20.70 -17.72
N LEU A 181 18.95 21.40 -16.76
CA LEU A 181 17.50 21.65 -16.74
C LEU A 181 16.99 22.47 -17.95
N GLN A 182 17.89 23.14 -18.67
CA GLN A 182 17.57 23.95 -19.86
C GLN A 182 17.88 23.21 -21.17
N THR A 183 18.40 21.98 -21.12
CA THR A 183 18.61 21.11 -22.28
C THR A 183 17.32 20.35 -22.63
N ASN A 184 17.05 20.19 -23.92
CA ASN A 184 15.93 19.39 -24.45
C ASN A 184 16.28 18.82 -25.85
N GLU A 185 15.37 18.05 -26.44
CA GLU A 185 15.56 17.40 -27.76
C GLU A 185 15.98 18.36 -28.89
N CYS A 186 15.65 19.65 -28.77
CA CYS A 186 15.93 20.69 -29.76
C CYS A 186 17.06 21.64 -29.36
N ARG A 187 17.60 21.56 -28.14
CA ARG A 187 18.57 22.53 -27.62
C ARG A 187 19.48 21.89 -26.58
N LEU A 188 20.77 21.90 -26.85
CA LEU A 188 21.78 21.68 -25.82
C LEU A 188 22.10 23.00 -25.13
N ALA A 189 22.09 23.01 -23.81
CA ALA A 189 22.67 24.08 -23.00
C ALA A 189 23.97 23.57 -22.38
N THR A 190 25.03 24.38 -22.45
CA THR A 190 26.35 24.06 -21.90
C THR A 190 26.87 25.24 -21.09
N CYS A 191 27.54 24.96 -19.96
CA CYS A 191 28.24 26.01 -19.22
C CYS A 191 29.29 26.73 -20.08
N GLY A 192 29.26 28.06 -20.07
CA GLY A 192 30.27 28.94 -20.65
C GLY A 192 30.71 30.01 -19.64
N GLU A 193 31.64 30.90 -20.03
CA GLU A 193 32.30 31.86 -19.12
C GLU A 193 31.35 32.84 -18.39
N ARG A 194 30.05 32.85 -18.72
CA ARG A 194 29.04 33.80 -18.22
C ARG A 194 27.68 33.13 -17.96
N GLY A 195 27.67 31.83 -17.68
CA GLY A 195 26.48 30.99 -17.55
C GLY A 195 26.16 30.20 -18.83
N CYS A 196 24.94 29.69 -18.95
CA CYS A 196 24.56 28.76 -20.00
C CYS A 196 24.60 29.35 -21.43
N GLU A 197 25.41 28.74 -22.29
CA GLU A 197 25.41 28.95 -23.74
C GLU A 197 24.52 27.90 -24.43
N PHE A 198 23.77 28.30 -25.46
CA PHE A 198 22.77 27.45 -26.11
C PHE A 198 23.16 27.09 -27.54
N THR A 199 23.14 25.80 -27.86
CA THR A 199 23.30 25.25 -29.21
C THR A 199 22.01 24.57 -29.66
N ASN A 200 21.45 25.03 -30.78
CA ASN A 200 20.29 24.40 -31.38
C ASN A 200 20.65 23.00 -31.92
N LEU A 201 19.83 22.01 -31.60
CA LEU A 201 19.90 20.65 -32.09
C LEU A 201 18.71 20.33 -32.99
N ASN A 202 18.86 19.32 -33.84
CA ASN A 202 17.76 18.62 -34.51
C ASN A 202 16.78 19.51 -35.32
N GLU A 203 17.20 20.72 -35.72
CA GLU A 203 16.37 21.67 -36.48
C GLU A 203 15.67 21.01 -37.69
N SER A 204 14.36 21.23 -37.81
CA SER A 204 13.45 20.59 -38.78
C SER A 204 13.26 19.06 -38.67
N LEU A 205 13.79 18.40 -37.64
CA LEU A 205 13.44 17.04 -37.27
C LEU A 205 12.27 17.01 -36.27
N PRO A 206 11.55 15.87 -36.16
CA PRO A 206 10.52 15.68 -35.14
C PRO A 206 11.07 15.75 -33.71
N CYS A 207 10.24 16.24 -32.80
CA CYS A 207 10.44 16.29 -31.35
C CYS A 207 9.09 16.05 -30.65
N ASP A 208 9.08 15.87 -29.33
CA ASP A 208 7.88 15.49 -28.56
C ASP A 208 7.20 14.27 -29.18
N GLN A 209 7.99 13.21 -29.41
CA GLN A 209 7.52 11.96 -30.02
C GLN A 209 6.73 11.07 -29.05
N THR A 210 6.63 11.50 -27.80
CA THR A 210 5.81 10.93 -26.72
C THR A 210 4.34 11.36 -26.83
N ASN A 211 4.06 12.58 -27.27
CA ASN A 211 2.70 13.11 -27.37
C ASN A 211 1.95 12.53 -28.59
N PRO A 212 0.92 11.69 -28.41
CA PRO A 212 0.21 11.06 -29.51
C PRO A 212 -0.74 12.02 -30.24
N CYS A 213 -0.97 13.23 -29.70
CA CYS A 213 -1.90 14.23 -30.23
C CYS A 213 -1.22 15.30 -31.09
N ALA A 214 0.11 15.43 -31.00
CA ALA A 214 0.88 16.45 -31.72
C ALA A 214 1.82 15.85 -32.76
N GLN A 215 2.04 16.57 -33.85
CA GLN A 215 3.31 16.50 -34.57
C GLN A 215 4.08 17.81 -34.36
N SER A 216 5.17 17.73 -33.62
CA SER A 216 6.07 18.86 -33.34
C SER A 216 7.42 18.69 -34.04
N THR A 217 8.09 19.80 -34.33
CA THR A 217 9.46 19.82 -34.88
C THR A 217 10.33 20.89 -34.22
N CYS A 218 11.63 20.63 -34.14
CA CYS A 218 12.58 21.61 -33.61
C CYS A 218 12.71 22.81 -34.55
N GLN A 219 12.45 24.00 -34.03
CA GLN A 219 12.67 25.28 -34.72
C GLN A 219 13.29 26.28 -33.74
N ALA A 220 14.44 26.85 -34.11
CA ALA A 220 15.19 27.84 -33.33
C ALA A 220 15.43 27.40 -31.86
N GLY A 221 15.84 26.15 -31.64
CA GLY A 221 16.13 25.62 -30.31
C GLY A 221 14.88 25.34 -29.44
N THR A 222 13.69 25.32 -30.04
CA THR A 222 12.42 25.09 -29.35
C THR A 222 11.66 23.96 -30.06
N CYS A 223 11.03 23.05 -29.32
CA CYS A 223 10.08 22.10 -29.93
C CYS A 223 8.78 22.84 -30.24
N THR A 224 8.36 22.86 -31.51
CA THR A 224 7.24 23.67 -31.99
C THR A 224 6.17 22.82 -32.66
N LEU A 225 4.91 23.01 -32.26
CA LEU A 225 3.75 22.30 -32.82
C LEU A 225 3.55 22.68 -34.29
N VAL A 226 3.63 21.69 -35.19
CA VAL A 226 3.39 21.86 -36.64
C VAL A 226 1.96 21.52 -37.01
N GLY A 227 1.32 20.59 -36.29
CA GLY A 227 -0.09 20.28 -36.43
C GLY A 227 -0.61 19.30 -35.39
N ALA A 228 -1.91 19.37 -35.12
CA ALA A 228 -2.62 18.36 -34.35
C ALA A 228 -2.86 17.09 -35.18
N ILE A 229 -2.79 15.94 -34.52
CA ILE A 229 -3.03 14.60 -35.08
C ILE A 229 -3.92 13.80 -34.11
N ASN A 230 -4.50 12.70 -34.58
CA ASN A 230 -5.28 11.77 -33.77
C ASN A 230 -6.44 12.39 -32.95
N GLU A 231 -6.97 13.55 -33.35
CA GLU A 231 -8.10 14.23 -32.69
C GLU A 231 -9.29 13.30 -32.38
N ASN A 232 -9.79 13.32 -31.15
CA ASN A 232 -10.79 12.40 -30.58
C ASN A 232 -10.34 10.92 -30.47
N GLY A 233 -9.07 10.62 -30.72
CA GLY A 233 -8.43 9.36 -30.34
C GLY A 233 -7.99 9.40 -28.88
N ALA A 234 -7.86 8.21 -28.29
CA ALA A 234 -7.32 8.04 -26.95
C ALA A 234 -5.84 8.47 -26.90
N CYS A 235 -5.46 9.07 -25.78
CA CYS A 235 -4.08 9.40 -25.45
C CYS A 235 -3.79 9.06 -23.99
N ASP A 236 -2.63 9.49 -23.52
CA ASP A 236 -2.13 9.35 -22.16
C ASP A 236 -1.29 10.63 -21.95
N ASP A 237 -1.57 11.40 -20.89
CA ASP A 237 -0.81 12.62 -20.55
C ASP A 237 0.28 12.39 -19.50
N GLY A 238 0.46 11.14 -19.05
CA GLY A 238 1.43 10.75 -18.04
C GLY A 238 1.06 11.14 -16.61
N LEU A 239 -0.19 11.56 -16.38
CA LEU A 239 -0.80 11.72 -15.07
C LEU A 239 -1.66 10.49 -14.76
N TRP A 240 -1.73 10.10 -13.50
CA TRP A 240 -2.49 8.91 -13.09
C TRP A 240 -3.93 9.25 -12.71
N CYS A 241 -4.17 10.50 -12.29
CA CYS A 241 -5.46 10.99 -11.83
C CYS A 241 -6.42 11.45 -12.93
N THR A 242 -5.92 11.50 -14.15
CA THR A 242 -6.67 11.71 -15.38
C THR A 242 -7.16 10.33 -15.87
N TYR A 243 -8.42 10.24 -16.32
CA TYR A 243 -8.94 8.99 -16.88
C TYR A 243 -9.87 9.21 -18.08
N PHE A 244 -9.61 8.47 -19.16
CA PHE A 244 -10.23 8.57 -20.50
C PHE A 244 -9.86 9.86 -21.25
N GLU A 245 -8.58 10.01 -21.51
CA GLU A 245 -7.96 11.18 -22.12
C GLU A 245 -8.19 11.15 -23.64
N LEU A 246 -8.48 12.33 -24.21
CA LEU A 246 -8.70 12.48 -25.65
C LEU A 246 -7.84 13.59 -26.23
N CYS A 247 -7.31 13.36 -27.43
CA CYS A 247 -6.63 14.40 -28.21
C CYS A 247 -7.62 15.49 -28.64
N ILE A 248 -7.44 16.72 -28.16
CA ILE A 248 -8.23 17.89 -28.55
C ILE A 248 -7.28 19.06 -28.86
N ALA A 249 -7.38 19.60 -30.08
CA ALA A 249 -6.55 20.68 -30.60
C ALA A 249 -5.03 20.44 -30.49
N GLY A 250 -4.58 19.19 -30.58
CA GLY A 250 -3.19 18.79 -30.49
C GLY A 250 -2.63 18.61 -29.08
N VAL A 251 -3.49 18.65 -28.07
CA VAL A 251 -3.14 18.42 -26.65
C VAL A 251 -3.91 17.20 -26.16
N CYS A 252 -3.26 16.35 -25.36
CA CYS A 252 -3.97 15.29 -24.64
C CYS A 252 -4.78 15.95 -23.50
N THR A 253 -6.10 15.74 -23.48
CA THR A 253 -6.99 16.43 -22.54
C THR A 253 -7.73 15.43 -21.64
N PRO A 254 -7.72 15.63 -20.31
CA PRO A 254 -8.33 14.69 -19.36
C PRO A 254 -9.83 14.48 -19.56
N GLY A 255 -10.27 13.25 -19.31
CA GLY A 255 -11.71 12.95 -19.17
C GLY A 255 -12.32 13.57 -17.90
N PRO A 256 -13.65 13.74 -17.83
CA PRO A 256 -14.37 14.22 -16.65
C PRO A 256 -14.61 13.08 -15.63
N GLN A 257 -13.67 12.14 -15.51
CA GLN A 257 -13.74 10.93 -14.70
C GLN A 257 -12.47 10.86 -13.84
N THR A 258 -12.61 10.46 -12.58
CA THR A 258 -11.46 10.12 -11.72
C THR A 258 -11.30 8.61 -11.66
N PRO A 259 -10.08 8.05 -11.55
CA PRO A 259 -9.89 6.62 -11.35
C PRO A 259 -10.37 6.14 -9.97
N CYS A 260 -10.56 7.05 -9.01
CA CYS A 260 -10.90 6.71 -7.64
C CYS A 260 -12.37 6.32 -7.43
N PRO A 261 -12.65 5.36 -6.52
CA PRO A 261 -14.01 5.03 -6.12
C PRO A 261 -14.70 6.23 -5.49
N GLY A 262 -16.01 6.34 -5.66
CA GLY A 262 -16.83 7.32 -4.95
C GLY A 262 -16.81 7.10 -3.44
N ASP A 263 -17.19 8.12 -2.67
CA ASP A 263 -17.33 8.04 -1.20
C ASP A 263 -18.31 6.92 -0.78
N GLN A 264 -17.77 5.84 -0.20
CA GLN A 264 -18.53 4.72 0.37
C GLN A 264 -19.06 5.03 1.78
N GLY A 265 -19.16 6.32 2.14
CA GLY A 265 -19.59 6.81 3.44
C GLY A 265 -18.50 6.81 4.52
N CYS A 266 -17.33 6.22 4.27
CA CYS A 266 -16.25 6.14 5.26
C CYS A 266 -15.10 7.13 5.07
N GLY A 267 -14.91 7.67 3.87
CA GLY A 267 -13.73 8.47 3.57
C GLY A 267 -13.81 9.21 2.24
N ALA A 268 -13.27 10.43 2.24
CA ALA A 268 -13.13 11.22 1.02
C ALA A 268 -11.91 10.71 0.23
N TRP A 269 -12.18 9.93 -0.82
CA TRP A 269 -11.15 9.49 -1.75
C TRP A 269 -10.67 10.67 -2.60
N THR A 270 -9.36 10.91 -2.56
CA THR A 270 -8.66 11.91 -3.38
C THR A 270 -7.56 11.22 -4.17
N CYS A 271 -7.28 11.72 -5.36
CA CYS A 271 -6.26 11.15 -6.22
C CYS A 271 -4.91 11.86 -6.04
N ASP A 272 -3.80 11.11 -6.07
CA ASP A 272 -2.44 11.62 -5.92
C ASP A 272 -1.52 11.13 -7.06
N ASP A 273 -1.23 12.02 -8.01
CA ASP A 273 -0.34 11.79 -9.16
C ASP A 273 1.14 11.58 -8.76
N ALA A 274 1.54 11.90 -7.52
CA ALA A 274 2.91 11.63 -7.04
C ALA A 274 3.06 10.22 -6.45
N LEU A 275 1.95 9.49 -6.29
CA LEU A 275 1.89 8.15 -5.71
C LEU A 275 1.30 7.09 -6.68
N ASP A 276 0.85 7.50 -7.88
CA ASP A 276 0.06 6.69 -8.82
C ASP A 276 -1.12 5.98 -8.12
N ALA A 277 -1.80 6.69 -7.20
CA ALA A 277 -2.74 6.08 -6.27
C ALA A 277 -3.91 6.97 -5.83
N CYS A 278 -5.00 6.32 -5.45
CA CYS A 278 -6.10 6.93 -4.70
C CYS A 278 -5.80 6.85 -3.20
N VAL A 279 -5.72 8.01 -2.55
CA VAL A 279 -5.53 8.14 -1.10
C VAL A 279 -6.84 8.54 -0.44
N VAL A 280 -7.25 7.78 0.58
CA VAL A 280 -8.48 8.05 1.33
C VAL A 280 -8.20 8.95 2.54
N ALA A 281 -8.97 10.03 2.68
CA ALA A 281 -9.02 10.80 3.92
C ALA A 281 -10.13 10.21 4.83
N PRO A 282 -9.78 9.63 6.01
CA PRO A 282 -10.78 9.10 6.95
C PRO A 282 -11.77 10.17 7.40
N ALA A 283 -13.06 9.85 7.43
CA ALA A 283 -14.13 10.83 7.63
C ALA A 283 -15.21 10.46 8.68
N ASN A 284 -15.47 9.17 8.91
CA ASN A 284 -16.64 8.69 9.67
C ASN A 284 -16.32 7.47 10.57
N GLU A 285 -15.15 7.44 11.20
CA GLU A 285 -14.62 6.26 11.89
C GLU A 285 -15.57 5.72 12.98
N GLY A 286 -15.83 4.41 12.94
CA GLY A 286 -16.76 3.73 13.85
C GLY A 286 -18.25 3.96 13.56
N ALA A 287 -18.61 4.71 12.52
CA ALA A 287 -19.95 4.66 11.95
C ALA A 287 -20.16 3.30 11.25
N GLY A 288 -21.42 2.84 11.23
CA GLY A 288 -21.82 1.73 10.35
C GLY A 288 -21.87 2.19 8.90
N CYS A 289 -21.46 1.32 7.98
CA CYS A 289 -21.28 1.60 6.56
C CYS A 289 -21.75 0.44 5.71
N ASP A 290 -21.81 0.65 4.40
CA ASP A 290 -22.02 -0.39 3.40
C ASP A 290 -20.64 -0.72 2.79
N ASP A 291 -20.26 -1.99 2.76
CA ASP A 291 -19.00 -2.42 2.11
C ASP A 291 -19.21 -2.89 0.66
N GLY A 292 -20.46 -2.82 0.16
CA GLY A 292 -20.83 -3.27 -1.17
C GLY A 292 -20.96 -4.79 -1.29
N ILE A 293 -20.84 -5.55 -0.18
CA ILE A 293 -21.07 -6.99 -0.16
C ILE A 293 -22.46 -7.24 0.41
N SER A 294 -23.35 -7.81 -0.39
CA SER A 294 -24.69 -8.20 0.07
C SER A 294 -24.62 -9.03 1.35
N CYS A 295 -25.43 -8.65 2.35
CA CYS A 295 -25.63 -9.34 3.63
C CYS A 295 -24.51 -9.24 4.69
N THR A 296 -23.46 -8.44 4.52
CA THR A 296 -22.43 -8.23 5.57
C THR A 296 -22.98 -7.51 6.80
N GLY A 297 -23.08 -8.22 7.93
CA GLY A 297 -23.71 -7.70 9.14
C GLY A 297 -22.74 -6.97 10.09
N GLY A 298 -22.85 -5.65 10.24
CA GLY A 298 -22.16 -4.90 11.31
C GLY A 298 -20.76 -4.35 10.97
N THR A 299 -20.51 -4.23 9.67
CA THR A 299 -19.51 -3.37 9.02
C THR A 299 -19.37 -1.99 9.68
N GLN A 300 -18.13 -1.49 9.77
CA GLN A 300 -17.77 -0.22 10.39
C GLN A 300 -16.61 0.47 9.66
N CYS A 301 -16.64 1.80 9.58
CA CYS A 301 -15.55 2.58 9.00
C CYS A 301 -14.29 2.49 9.85
N GLN A 302 -13.16 2.07 9.26
CA GLN A 302 -11.83 2.14 9.87
C GLN A 302 -10.83 2.65 8.83
N MET A 303 -10.03 3.65 9.22
CA MET A 303 -8.97 4.23 8.36
C MET A 303 -9.47 4.75 6.99
N GLY A 304 -10.75 5.13 6.88
CA GLY A 304 -11.38 5.60 5.64
C GLY A 304 -12.09 4.53 4.81
N GLU A 305 -11.86 3.24 5.11
CA GLU A 305 -12.47 2.11 4.42
C GLU A 305 -13.65 1.53 5.23
N CYS A 306 -14.65 0.97 4.56
CA CYS A 306 -15.67 0.17 5.25
C CYS A 306 -15.11 -1.24 5.49
N THR A 307 -15.11 -1.70 6.74
CA THR A 307 -14.41 -2.93 7.15
C THR A 307 -15.18 -3.71 8.22
N GLY A 308 -14.81 -4.98 8.40
CA GLY A 308 -15.45 -5.85 9.38
C GLY A 308 -16.65 -6.57 8.79
N GLY A 309 -17.80 -6.48 9.47
CA GLY A 309 -18.95 -7.34 9.18
C GLY A 309 -18.78 -8.77 9.73
N VAL A 310 -19.88 -9.51 9.74
CA VAL A 310 -19.88 -10.97 9.84
C VAL A 310 -20.80 -11.53 8.77
N GLU A 311 -20.31 -12.56 8.07
CA GLU A 311 -21.15 -13.35 7.17
C GLU A 311 -22.36 -13.93 7.93
N PRO A 312 -23.56 -13.96 7.32
CA PRO A 312 -24.69 -14.71 7.84
C PRO A 312 -24.30 -16.17 8.07
N LEU A 313 -24.85 -16.79 9.12
CA LEU A 313 -24.66 -18.22 9.35
C LEU A 313 -25.45 -19.01 8.29
N THR A 314 -24.81 -19.27 7.16
CA THR A 314 -25.22 -20.27 6.16
C THR A 314 -25.14 -21.66 6.80
N VAL A 315 -26.21 -22.47 6.65
CA VAL A 315 -26.26 -23.89 7.08
C VAL A 315 -26.39 -24.86 5.90
N PHE A 316 -26.77 -24.34 4.73
CA PHE A 316 -26.84 -25.04 3.44
C PHE A 316 -26.79 -24.01 2.31
N GLU A 317 -26.16 -24.35 1.20
CA GLU A 317 -25.88 -23.44 0.07
C GLU A 317 -25.59 -24.30 -1.16
N GLU A 318 -26.07 -23.91 -2.33
CA GLU A 318 -25.87 -24.65 -3.59
C GLU A 318 -25.97 -23.71 -4.80
N HIS A 319 -24.93 -23.73 -5.65
CA HIS A 319 -24.84 -22.96 -6.91
C HIS A 319 -24.96 -23.85 -8.17
N PHE A 320 -25.30 -25.14 -7.99
CA PHE A 320 -25.60 -26.12 -9.05
C PHE A 320 -24.56 -26.33 -10.18
N ALA A 321 -23.33 -25.84 -10.02
CA ALA A 321 -22.17 -26.12 -10.86
C ALA A 321 -22.01 -27.61 -11.23
N ASP A 322 -22.31 -28.51 -10.28
CA ASP A 322 -22.65 -29.90 -10.55
C ASP A 322 -23.61 -30.44 -9.46
N ASN A 323 -23.80 -31.77 -9.41
CA ASN A 323 -24.59 -32.44 -8.36
C ASN A 323 -23.69 -33.19 -7.34
N ALA A 324 -22.56 -32.60 -6.92
CA ALA A 324 -21.68 -33.18 -5.91
C ALA A 324 -22.32 -33.28 -4.52
N GLN A 325 -23.26 -32.39 -4.20
CA GLN A 325 -23.99 -32.41 -2.92
C GLN A 325 -25.02 -33.55 -2.83
N GLY A 326 -25.41 -34.15 -3.96
CA GLY A 326 -26.27 -35.33 -4.00
C GLY A 326 -27.76 -35.02 -3.88
N TRP A 327 -28.24 -33.98 -4.56
CA TRP A 327 -29.65 -33.72 -4.78
C TRP A 327 -30.34 -34.92 -5.44
N THR A 328 -31.52 -35.24 -4.93
CA THR A 328 -32.38 -36.29 -5.49
C THR A 328 -33.21 -35.68 -6.61
N LEU A 329 -32.82 -35.96 -7.84
CA LEU A 329 -33.55 -35.58 -9.05
C LEU A 329 -34.79 -36.46 -9.23
N GLY A 330 -35.96 -35.85 -9.27
CA GLY A 330 -37.20 -36.47 -9.72
C GLY A 330 -37.20 -36.71 -11.24
N PRO A 331 -38.27 -37.31 -11.80
CA PRO A 331 -38.44 -37.36 -13.24
C PRO A 331 -38.43 -35.94 -13.83
N GLU A 332 -37.84 -35.80 -15.02
CA GLU A 332 -37.69 -34.52 -15.75
C GLU A 332 -36.85 -33.43 -15.05
N TRP A 333 -36.38 -33.63 -13.81
CA TRP A 333 -35.42 -32.71 -13.16
C TRP A 333 -33.97 -33.04 -13.50
N GLU A 334 -33.18 -32.00 -13.76
CA GLU A 334 -31.80 -32.04 -14.21
C GLU A 334 -30.96 -30.98 -13.46
N ILE A 335 -29.64 -31.18 -13.41
CA ILE A 335 -28.64 -30.18 -12.96
C ILE A 335 -27.56 -30.15 -14.04
N GLY A 336 -27.18 -28.94 -14.48
CA GLY A 336 -26.23 -28.73 -15.58
C GLY A 336 -26.26 -27.30 -16.08
N PRO A 337 -25.53 -26.99 -17.18
CA PRO A 337 -25.41 -25.63 -17.66
C PRO A 337 -26.74 -25.10 -18.21
N ALA A 338 -27.08 -23.86 -17.83
CA ALA A 338 -28.21 -23.10 -18.36
C ALA A 338 -28.18 -23.09 -19.90
N GLN A 339 -29.35 -23.28 -20.50
CA GLN A 339 -29.49 -23.36 -21.94
C GLN A 339 -30.88 -22.87 -22.33
N GLN A 340 -30.95 -21.87 -23.20
CA GLN A 340 -32.23 -21.37 -23.70
C GLN A 340 -33.03 -22.46 -24.43
N THR A 341 -34.33 -22.59 -24.11
CA THR A 341 -35.27 -23.47 -24.81
C THR A 341 -35.30 -23.18 -26.32
N PRO A 342 -34.89 -24.08 -27.24
CA PRO A 342 -34.74 -23.69 -28.65
C PRO A 342 -36.06 -23.37 -29.36
N CYS A 343 -36.14 -22.14 -29.90
CA CYS A 343 -37.16 -21.65 -30.85
C CYS A 343 -37.63 -22.73 -31.83
N ASN A 344 -38.80 -23.32 -31.57
CA ASN A 344 -39.44 -24.29 -32.45
C ASN A 344 -40.90 -23.88 -32.75
N GLN A 345 -41.57 -24.64 -33.62
CA GLN A 345 -42.89 -24.26 -34.13
C GLN A 345 -44.03 -24.32 -33.10
N GLU A 346 -43.79 -24.80 -31.89
CA GLU A 346 -44.82 -24.93 -30.84
C GLU A 346 -44.90 -23.69 -29.92
N GLN A 347 -43.85 -22.85 -29.84
CA GLN A 347 -43.75 -21.69 -28.93
C GLN A 347 -44.03 -20.29 -29.56
N ASN A 348 -44.33 -20.21 -30.87
CA ASN A 348 -44.68 -18.96 -31.58
C ASN A 348 -43.63 -17.81 -31.53
N CYS A 349 -42.35 -18.11 -31.35
CA CYS A 349 -41.30 -17.10 -31.20
C CYS A 349 -41.00 -16.31 -32.50
N PHE A 350 -41.63 -15.14 -32.66
CA PHE A 350 -41.37 -14.18 -33.74
C PHE A 350 -41.12 -12.77 -33.17
N GLU A 351 -40.20 -12.01 -33.77
CA GLU A 351 -39.96 -10.60 -33.40
C GLU A 351 -41.27 -9.79 -33.40
N GLY A 352 -41.50 -9.03 -32.33
CA GLY A 352 -42.69 -8.17 -32.19
C GLY A 352 -43.97 -8.88 -31.75
N VAL A 353 -43.91 -10.17 -31.41
CA VAL A 353 -44.99 -10.90 -30.72
C VAL A 353 -44.45 -11.39 -29.38
N SER A 354 -45.25 -11.30 -28.31
CA SER A 354 -44.94 -12.02 -27.08
C SER A 354 -45.05 -13.53 -27.34
N ALA A 355 -43.90 -14.19 -27.49
CA ALA A 355 -43.82 -15.63 -27.28
C ALA A 355 -44.39 -15.94 -25.89
N TYR A 356 -45.20 -16.98 -25.80
CA TYR A 356 -45.89 -17.36 -24.59
C TYR A 356 -45.85 -18.88 -24.42
N PRO A 357 -45.38 -19.40 -23.27
CA PRO A 357 -44.64 -18.71 -22.21
C PRO A 357 -43.24 -18.29 -22.73
N GLY A 358 -42.32 -17.94 -21.83
CA GLY A 358 -40.93 -17.67 -22.17
C GLY A 358 -40.13 -18.93 -22.55
N GLY A 359 -38.83 -18.86 -22.27
CA GLY A 359 -37.87 -19.93 -22.44
C GLY A 359 -36.95 -19.95 -21.23
N ASP A 360 -36.28 -21.08 -21.00
CA ASP A 360 -35.17 -21.21 -20.04
C ASP A 360 -34.13 -20.08 -20.20
N PRO A 361 -33.42 -19.70 -19.13
CA PRO A 361 -32.34 -18.72 -19.22
C PRO A 361 -31.17 -19.23 -20.08
N ASP A 362 -30.45 -18.31 -20.72
CA ASP A 362 -29.22 -18.61 -21.46
C ASP A 362 -27.93 -18.52 -20.61
N LEU A 363 -28.05 -18.04 -19.36
CA LEU A 363 -26.98 -17.88 -18.38
C LEU A 363 -27.43 -18.41 -17.00
N ASP A 364 -26.47 -18.69 -16.12
CA ASP A 364 -26.68 -18.84 -14.68
C ASP A 364 -27.23 -17.53 -14.04
N HIS A 365 -27.54 -17.55 -12.75
CA HIS A 365 -27.83 -16.32 -12.02
C HIS A 365 -26.53 -15.59 -11.66
N THR A 366 -25.68 -16.22 -10.87
CA THR A 366 -24.33 -15.74 -10.55
C THR A 366 -23.38 -16.15 -11.68
N LEU A 367 -22.78 -15.18 -12.40
CA LEU A 367 -21.98 -15.44 -13.60
C LEU A 367 -20.68 -16.22 -13.32
N THR A 368 -20.72 -17.55 -13.45
CA THR A 368 -19.58 -18.45 -13.21
C THR A 368 -18.91 -18.94 -14.51
N ASP A 369 -17.81 -19.69 -14.37
CA ASP A 369 -17.15 -20.43 -15.46
C ASP A 369 -17.92 -21.71 -15.87
N ASP A 370 -18.92 -22.15 -15.09
CA ASP A 370 -19.68 -23.40 -15.33
C ASP A 370 -21.09 -23.19 -15.88
N ASN A 371 -21.66 -21.99 -15.70
CA ASN A 371 -22.98 -21.59 -16.23
C ASN A 371 -24.12 -22.46 -15.65
N GLY A 372 -23.96 -23.02 -14.44
CA GLY A 372 -24.83 -24.05 -13.86
C GLY A 372 -26.21 -23.58 -13.37
N LEU A 373 -27.19 -24.48 -13.37
CA LEU A 373 -28.45 -24.34 -12.64
C LEU A 373 -29.11 -25.72 -12.40
N ALA A 374 -30.19 -25.75 -11.62
CA ALA A 374 -31.11 -26.88 -11.55
C ALA A 374 -32.43 -26.57 -12.25
N GLY A 375 -32.89 -27.43 -13.16
CA GLY A 375 -34.07 -27.15 -13.98
C GLY A 375 -34.89 -28.37 -14.36
N ALA A 376 -36.06 -28.12 -14.94
CA ALA A 376 -37.00 -29.14 -15.41
C ALA A 376 -36.89 -29.31 -16.94
N VAL A 377 -36.06 -30.25 -17.40
CA VAL A 377 -35.68 -30.45 -18.81
C VAL A 377 -34.96 -29.21 -19.36
N ILE A 378 -33.70 -29.02 -18.99
CA ILE A 378 -32.95 -27.77 -19.24
C ILE A 378 -32.79 -27.53 -20.75
N GLY A 379 -33.21 -26.36 -21.23
CA GLY A 379 -33.29 -26.04 -22.66
C GLY A 379 -34.43 -26.77 -23.37
N GLY A 380 -35.55 -26.96 -22.68
CA GLY A 380 -36.60 -27.91 -23.04
C GLY A 380 -38.00 -27.50 -22.62
N ILE A 381 -38.89 -28.49 -22.54
CA ILE A 381 -40.32 -28.33 -22.25
C ILE A 381 -40.77 -29.56 -21.46
N VAL A 382 -41.46 -29.36 -20.33
CA VAL A 382 -41.92 -30.45 -19.46
C VAL A 382 -43.03 -31.31 -20.09
N GLY A 383 -43.17 -32.54 -19.60
CA GLY A 383 -44.06 -33.54 -20.16
C GLY A 383 -45.55 -33.26 -19.89
N ASN A 384 -46.29 -32.84 -20.92
CA ASN A 384 -47.75 -32.53 -20.90
C ASN A 384 -48.70 -33.70 -20.52
N ASN A 385 -48.21 -34.81 -19.97
CA ASN A 385 -49.02 -35.94 -19.50
C ASN A 385 -49.40 -35.74 -18.03
N VAL A 386 -50.66 -35.99 -17.65
CA VAL A 386 -51.11 -35.83 -16.25
C VAL A 386 -50.27 -36.68 -15.28
N HIS A 387 -49.55 -36.02 -14.37
CA HIS A 387 -48.60 -36.63 -13.44
C HIS A 387 -48.68 -35.97 -12.04
N PRO A 388 -48.36 -36.70 -10.94
CA PRO A 388 -48.21 -36.10 -9.61
C PRO A 388 -46.96 -35.19 -9.57
N HIS A 389 -46.77 -34.42 -8.49
CA HIS A 389 -45.60 -33.55 -8.38
C HIS A 389 -44.28 -34.32 -8.55
N PHE A 390 -43.44 -33.87 -9.48
CA PHE A 390 -42.04 -34.24 -9.58
C PHE A 390 -41.20 -33.20 -8.85
N TYR A 391 -40.21 -33.65 -8.09
CA TYR A 391 -39.44 -32.81 -7.17
C TYR A 391 -37.93 -32.92 -7.40
N LEU A 392 -37.25 -31.78 -7.28
CA LEU A 392 -35.83 -31.66 -6.95
C LEU A 392 -35.72 -31.54 -5.43
N GLU A 393 -35.14 -32.54 -4.76
CA GLU A 393 -35.04 -32.60 -3.28
C GLU A 393 -33.60 -32.53 -2.79
N SER A 394 -33.31 -31.63 -1.85
CA SER A 394 -31.97 -31.41 -1.31
C SER A 394 -31.44 -32.58 -0.48
N PRO A 395 -30.11 -32.73 -0.35
CA PRO A 395 -29.56 -33.53 0.74
C PRO A 395 -30.03 -33.00 2.12
N PRO A 396 -30.02 -33.85 3.17
CA PRO A 396 -30.35 -33.43 4.53
C PRO A 396 -29.22 -32.59 5.15
N PHE A 397 -29.56 -31.41 5.67
CA PHE A 397 -28.65 -30.51 6.40
C PHE A 397 -29.12 -30.26 7.84
N ASP A 398 -28.22 -29.78 8.70
CA ASP A 398 -28.53 -29.47 10.11
C ASP A 398 -28.90 -27.99 10.27
N GLY A 399 -30.20 -27.70 10.18
CA GLY A 399 -30.74 -26.37 10.43
C GLY A 399 -31.01 -26.07 11.90
N ASN A 400 -30.55 -26.87 12.86
CA ASN A 400 -30.82 -26.70 14.30
C ASN A 400 -29.95 -25.59 14.95
N VAL A 401 -29.87 -24.43 14.31
CA VAL A 401 -29.04 -23.28 14.71
C VAL A 401 -29.82 -22.22 15.51
N ALA A 402 -29.10 -21.42 16.28
CA ALA A 402 -29.66 -20.26 16.99
C ALA A 402 -30.04 -19.12 16.01
N GLY A 403 -30.84 -18.15 16.47
CA GLY A 403 -31.31 -17.02 15.64
C GLY A 403 -32.54 -17.34 14.79
N ALA A 404 -32.74 -16.62 13.71
CA ALA A 404 -33.70 -16.95 12.65
C ALA A 404 -33.14 -18.06 11.73
N LEU A 405 -33.89 -18.44 10.70
CA LEU A 405 -33.39 -19.19 9.54
C LEU A 405 -34.28 -18.88 8.33
N VAL A 406 -33.68 -18.57 7.20
CA VAL A 406 -34.33 -18.14 5.97
C VAL A 406 -33.86 -19.05 4.82
N LEU A 407 -34.78 -19.45 3.95
CA LEU A 407 -34.48 -20.05 2.65
C LEU A 407 -34.57 -18.94 1.60
N SER A 408 -33.50 -18.77 0.82
CA SER A 408 -33.46 -17.92 -0.37
C SER A 408 -32.96 -18.70 -1.59
N PHE A 409 -33.35 -18.25 -2.78
CA PHE A 409 -32.92 -18.79 -4.08
C PHE A 409 -33.38 -17.86 -5.20
N TYR A 410 -32.73 -17.93 -6.35
CA TYR A 410 -33.20 -17.29 -7.58
C TYR A 410 -34.10 -18.24 -8.37
N ARG A 411 -35.24 -17.73 -8.85
CA ARG A 411 -36.22 -18.45 -9.65
C ARG A 411 -36.30 -17.89 -11.06
N TRP A 412 -36.34 -18.76 -12.05
CA TRP A 412 -36.87 -18.47 -13.38
C TRP A 412 -37.95 -19.51 -13.69
N LEU A 413 -39.23 -19.09 -13.71
CA LEU A 413 -40.36 -20.01 -13.85
C LEU A 413 -41.28 -19.58 -15.00
N ASP A 414 -41.41 -20.46 -15.98
CA ASP A 414 -42.37 -20.37 -17.08
C ASP A 414 -43.37 -21.53 -16.98
N SER A 415 -44.64 -21.24 -16.70
CA SER A 415 -45.58 -22.26 -16.26
C SER A 415 -47.06 -21.86 -16.41
N ASP A 416 -47.88 -22.85 -16.79
CA ASP A 416 -49.34 -22.73 -16.77
C ASP A 416 -49.88 -22.66 -15.32
N TYR A 417 -51.17 -22.36 -15.17
CA TYR A 417 -51.81 -22.12 -13.87
C TYR A 417 -52.73 -23.27 -13.42
N THR A 418 -53.10 -23.25 -12.13
CA THR A 418 -54.01 -24.28 -11.58
C THR A 418 -55.42 -24.18 -12.21
N PRO A 419 -56.03 -25.30 -12.62
CA PRO A 419 -55.71 -26.67 -12.26
C PRO A 419 -54.86 -27.46 -13.28
N TYR A 420 -54.31 -26.82 -14.31
CA TYR A 420 -53.52 -27.50 -15.34
C TYR A 420 -52.11 -27.84 -14.86
N MET A 421 -51.48 -26.91 -14.16
CA MET A 421 -50.15 -27.06 -13.56
C MET A 421 -50.13 -26.38 -12.18
N GLU A 422 -49.45 -26.99 -11.21
CA GLU A 422 -49.19 -26.44 -9.88
C GLU A 422 -47.69 -26.57 -9.60
N ASN A 423 -47.04 -25.47 -9.20
CA ASN A 423 -45.64 -25.40 -8.79
C ASN A 423 -45.57 -25.23 -7.28
N ARG A 424 -44.48 -25.69 -6.64
CA ARG A 424 -44.34 -25.68 -5.17
C ARG A 424 -42.91 -25.45 -4.70
N VAL A 425 -42.81 -24.82 -3.54
CA VAL A 425 -41.61 -24.79 -2.68
C VAL A 425 -42.01 -25.38 -1.33
N GLU A 426 -41.30 -26.42 -0.87
CA GLU A 426 -41.61 -27.15 0.36
C GLU A 426 -40.33 -27.37 1.21
N VAL A 427 -40.47 -27.35 2.53
CA VAL A 427 -39.39 -27.58 3.51
C VAL A 427 -39.73 -28.75 4.44
N PHE A 428 -38.74 -29.55 4.83
CA PHE A 428 -38.93 -30.70 5.72
C PHE A 428 -38.70 -30.33 7.19
N ASP A 429 -39.74 -30.46 8.02
CA ASP A 429 -39.73 -30.08 9.45
C ASP A 429 -39.16 -31.16 10.40
N GLY A 430 -38.61 -32.23 9.85
CA GLY A 430 -38.13 -33.41 10.59
C GLY A 430 -39.17 -34.54 10.69
N VAL A 431 -40.43 -34.28 10.31
CA VAL A 431 -41.55 -35.24 10.35
C VAL A 431 -42.31 -35.27 9.03
N ALA A 432 -42.55 -34.12 8.41
CA ALA A 432 -43.35 -33.92 7.22
C ALA A 432 -42.82 -32.78 6.33
N TRP A 433 -43.31 -32.76 5.09
CA TRP A 433 -43.09 -31.64 4.16
C TRP A 433 -44.14 -30.55 4.41
N GLN A 434 -43.66 -29.33 4.63
CA GLN A 434 -44.46 -28.13 4.86
C GLN A 434 -44.41 -27.23 3.64
N LEU A 435 -45.57 -26.71 3.23
CA LEU A 435 -45.71 -25.87 2.05
C LEU A 435 -45.33 -24.42 2.37
N LEU A 436 -44.28 -23.91 1.72
CA LEU A 436 -43.88 -22.51 1.80
C LEU A 436 -44.61 -21.66 0.75
N TRP A 437 -44.72 -22.19 -0.48
CA TRP A 437 -45.38 -21.52 -1.59
C TRP A 437 -45.97 -22.53 -2.58
N ALA A 438 -47.07 -22.14 -3.24
CA ALA A 438 -47.60 -22.82 -4.42
C ALA A 438 -48.10 -21.82 -5.46
N SER A 439 -48.06 -22.18 -6.75
CA SER A 439 -48.62 -21.36 -7.82
C SER A 439 -50.16 -21.30 -7.78
N GLY A 440 -50.72 -20.21 -8.31
CA GLY A 440 -52.14 -19.88 -8.19
C GLY A 440 -53.02 -20.30 -9.37
N PRO A 441 -54.28 -19.84 -9.42
CA PRO A 441 -55.07 -19.80 -10.64
C PRO A 441 -54.57 -18.67 -11.57
N ALA A 442 -55.13 -18.57 -12.77
CA ALA A 442 -54.75 -17.61 -13.81
C ALA A 442 -54.52 -16.16 -13.28
N PRO A 443 -53.48 -15.44 -13.77
CA PRO A 443 -52.65 -15.74 -14.95
C PRO A 443 -51.62 -16.87 -14.75
N PRO A 444 -51.05 -17.41 -15.85
CA PRO A 444 -49.82 -18.21 -15.82
C PRO A 444 -48.64 -17.44 -15.23
N ILE A 445 -47.59 -18.16 -14.84
CA ILE A 445 -46.31 -17.56 -14.43
C ILE A 445 -45.40 -17.51 -15.65
N VAL A 446 -44.82 -16.33 -15.89
CA VAL A 446 -43.83 -16.05 -16.93
C VAL A 446 -42.90 -15.02 -16.30
N ASP A 447 -41.79 -15.47 -15.71
CA ASP A 447 -40.84 -14.56 -15.04
C ASP A 447 -40.07 -13.68 -16.05
N ALA A 448 -39.82 -14.20 -17.26
CA ALA A 448 -39.10 -13.48 -18.33
C ALA A 448 -39.76 -13.63 -19.71
N PRO A 449 -39.83 -12.55 -20.53
CA PRO A 449 -40.24 -12.68 -21.92
C PRO A 449 -39.06 -13.12 -22.80
N TRP A 450 -39.33 -13.98 -23.78
CA TRP A 450 -38.35 -14.55 -24.73
C TRP A 450 -37.29 -13.58 -25.30
N SER A 451 -37.64 -12.31 -25.50
CA SER A 451 -36.76 -11.31 -26.14
C SER A 451 -35.72 -10.66 -25.22
N MET A 452 -35.34 -11.29 -24.10
CA MET A 452 -34.39 -10.75 -23.11
C MET A 452 -33.13 -11.60 -22.87
N SER A 453 -32.97 -12.73 -23.56
CA SER A 453 -31.75 -13.55 -23.51
C SER A 453 -30.50 -12.75 -23.88
N GLY A 454 -29.40 -12.98 -23.15
CA GLY A 454 -28.11 -12.34 -23.37
C GLY A 454 -27.84 -11.10 -22.52
N SER A 455 -28.59 -10.91 -21.42
CA SER A 455 -28.26 -9.95 -20.36
C SER A 455 -28.24 -10.64 -19.00
N PRO A 456 -27.17 -10.47 -18.18
CA PRO A 456 -27.19 -10.84 -16.78
C PRO A 456 -28.41 -10.26 -16.04
N ALA A 457 -28.87 -10.98 -15.02
CA ALA A 457 -30.01 -10.66 -14.14
C ALA A 457 -31.40 -10.40 -14.80
N MET A 458 -31.55 -10.39 -16.13
CA MET A 458 -32.85 -10.08 -16.78
C MET A 458 -33.79 -11.30 -16.88
N GLY A 459 -34.37 -11.67 -15.75
CA GLY A 459 -35.47 -12.63 -15.68
C GLY A 459 -35.48 -13.50 -14.41
N TRP A 460 -34.31 -13.67 -13.80
CA TRP A 460 -34.18 -14.27 -12.48
C TRP A 460 -34.91 -13.42 -11.43
N SER A 461 -35.68 -14.09 -10.56
CA SER A 461 -36.48 -13.49 -9.51
C SER A 461 -36.08 -14.06 -8.16
N TYR A 462 -35.45 -13.26 -7.32
CA TYR A 462 -35.10 -13.61 -5.94
C TYR A 462 -36.35 -13.98 -5.13
N GLN A 463 -36.32 -15.15 -4.47
CA GLN A 463 -37.37 -15.63 -3.57
C GLN A 463 -36.83 -15.77 -2.15
N GLU A 464 -37.68 -15.52 -1.15
CA GLU A 464 -37.29 -15.61 0.27
C GLU A 464 -38.44 -16.17 1.13
N PHE A 465 -38.10 -17.07 2.06
CA PHE A 465 -39.04 -17.68 3.01
C PHE A 465 -38.44 -17.83 4.40
N ASP A 466 -39.11 -17.28 5.43
CA ASP A 466 -38.79 -17.58 6.84
C ASP A 466 -39.10 -19.07 7.13
N VAL A 467 -38.04 -19.84 7.40
CA VAL A 467 -38.10 -21.26 7.75
C VAL A 467 -37.75 -21.51 9.23
N THR A 468 -37.65 -20.46 10.05
CA THR A 468 -37.30 -20.51 11.48
C THR A 468 -38.17 -21.50 12.26
N ALA A 469 -39.44 -21.61 11.90
CA ALA A 469 -40.42 -22.50 12.55
C ALA A 469 -40.21 -24.01 12.27
N TYR A 470 -39.42 -24.37 11.24
CA TYR A 470 -39.24 -25.74 10.77
C TYR A 470 -37.85 -26.33 11.12
N LYS A 471 -37.05 -25.59 11.90
CA LYS A 471 -35.67 -25.94 12.24
C LYS A 471 -35.54 -27.31 12.90
N ASN A 472 -34.72 -28.18 12.29
CA ASN A 472 -34.40 -29.52 12.77
C ASN A 472 -33.06 -30.01 12.16
N ALA A 473 -32.50 -31.08 12.71
CA ALA A 473 -31.19 -31.61 12.32
C ALA A 473 -31.19 -32.50 11.04
N GLN A 474 -32.30 -32.54 10.31
CA GLN A 474 -32.49 -33.25 9.05
C GLN A 474 -33.30 -32.40 8.06
N MET A 475 -33.17 -31.07 8.13
CA MET A 475 -33.85 -30.16 7.20
C MET A 475 -33.51 -30.49 5.76
N ARG A 476 -34.48 -30.27 4.89
CA ARG A 476 -34.36 -30.35 3.44
C ARG A 476 -35.26 -29.30 2.82
N VAL A 477 -34.92 -28.87 1.63
CA VAL A 477 -35.76 -28.02 0.78
C VAL A 477 -36.05 -28.75 -0.52
N ARG A 478 -37.19 -28.47 -1.15
CA ARG A 478 -37.50 -29.01 -2.46
C ARG A 478 -38.37 -28.09 -3.31
N PHE A 479 -38.12 -28.17 -4.60
CA PHE A 479 -38.84 -27.48 -5.67
C PHE A 479 -39.60 -28.53 -6.46
N GLY A 480 -40.78 -28.22 -6.98
CA GLY A 480 -41.54 -29.19 -7.75
C GLY A 480 -42.68 -28.60 -8.57
N TYR A 481 -43.15 -29.39 -9.54
CA TYR A 481 -44.28 -29.07 -10.40
C TYR A 481 -45.10 -30.32 -10.73
N ASN A 482 -46.36 -30.15 -11.12
CA ASN A 482 -47.21 -31.22 -11.65
C ASN A 482 -47.86 -30.85 -12.99
N VAL A 483 -48.39 -31.84 -13.69
CA VAL A 483 -49.47 -31.62 -14.66
C VAL A 483 -50.76 -32.17 -14.06
N GLY A 484 -51.57 -31.27 -13.49
CA GLY A 484 -52.83 -31.59 -12.83
C GLY A 484 -53.97 -31.96 -13.79
N GLN A 485 -54.00 -31.39 -15.01
CA GLN A 485 -55.05 -31.67 -16.01
C GLN A 485 -54.52 -31.67 -17.45
N SER A 486 -55.16 -32.51 -18.29
CA SER A 486 -54.90 -32.55 -19.74
C SER A 486 -55.33 -31.24 -20.41
N GLY A 487 -54.50 -30.72 -21.31
CA GLY A 487 -54.71 -29.42 -21.94
C GLY A 487 -53.91 -28.28 -21.31
N VAL A 488 -53.00 -28.61 -20.39
CA VAL A 488 -51.89 -27.75 -19.96
C VAL A 488 -51.14 -27.17 -21.15
N TYR A 489 -50.70 -25.92 -21.03
CA TYR A 489 -49.85 -25.29 -22.03
C TYR A 489 -48.39 -25.79 -21.92
N PRO A 490 -47.72 -26.16 -23.03
CA PRO A 490 -46.32 -26.60 -22.99
C PRO A 490 -45.39 -25.47 -22.54
N ALA A 491 -44.65 -25.68 -21.46
CA ALA A 491 -43.75 -24.68 -20.86
C ALA A 491 -42.39 -25.30 -20.47
N PRO A 492 -41.31 -24.51 -20.40
CA PRO A 492 -40.03 -24.94 -19.83
C PRO A 492 -40.12 -25.38 -18.36
N GLY A 493 -41.00 -24.75 -17.57
CA GLY A 493 -41.15 -25.09 -16.15
C GLY A 493 -40.17 -24.31 -15.27
N TRP A 494 -39.48 -25.02 -14.39
CA TRP A 494 -38.56 -24.43 -13.41
C TRP A 494 -37.13 -24.36 -13.95
N SER A 495 -36.48 -23.23 -13.67
CA SER A 495 -35.04 -23.12 -13.43
C SER A 495 -34.83 -22.46 -12.05
N VAL A 496 -33.84 -22.95 -11.30
CA VAL A 496 -33.55 -22.58 -9.90
C VAL A 496 -32.05 -22.48 -9.71
N ASP A 497 -31.61 -21.42 -9.04
CA ASP A 497 -30.19 -21.16 -8.77
C ASP A 497 -29.96 -20.56 -7.36
N ASP A 498 -28.70 -20.57 -6.91
CA ASP A 498 -28.20 -20.04 -5.61
C ASP A 498 -29.09 -20.40 -4.41
N VAL A 499 -29.34 -21.68 -4.18
CA VAL A 499 -30.22 -22.15 -3.09
C VAL A 499 -29.50 -22.10 -1.75
N ARG A 500 -29.72 -20.99 -1.02
CA ARG A 500 -29.10 -20.68 0.25
C ARG A 500 -30.08 -20.83 1.42
N VAL A 501 -29.60 -21.36 2.54
CA VAL A 501 -30.34 -21.38 3.81
C VAL A 501 -29.44 -20.80 4.89
N ALA A 502 -29.77 -19.60 5.36
CA ALA A 502 -28.91 -18.80 6.22
C ALA A 502 -29.68 -18.05 7.32
N ALA A 503 -28.97 -17.40 8.24
CA ALA A 503 -29.57 -16.65 9.35
C ALA A 503 -30.44 -15.45 8.91
N THR A 504 -30.20 -14.95 7.69
CA THR A 504 -30.94 -13.90 6.97
C THR A 504 -31.07 -14.31 5.50
N GLY A 505 -32.09 -13.81 4.81
CA GLY A 505 -32.11 -13.88 3.34
C GLY A 505 -31.13 -12.86 2.76
N CYS A 506 -30.46 -13.24 1.68
CA CYS A 506 -29.41 -12.48 1.03
C CYS A 506 -29.61 -12.58 -0.48
N PRO A 507 -29.97 -11.48 -1.17
CA PRO A 507 -29.86 -11.39 -2.62
C PRO A 507 -28.41 -11.05 -2.94
N ASP A 508 -27.67 -12.01 -3.47
CA ASP A 508 -26.31 -11.81 -3.96
C ASP A 508 -26.34 -10.88 -5.19
N ASP A 509 -25.39 -9.95 -5.31
CA ASP A 509 -25.37 -8.87 -6.34
C ASP A 509 -24.81 -9.42 -7.68
N PRO A 510 -25.44 -9.16 -8.85
CA PRO A 510 -25.21 -9.90 -10.10
C PRO A 510 -24.17 -9.31 -11.08
#